data_AF-A0A4R6J9J9-F1
#
_entry.id   AF-A0A4R6J9J9-F1
#
_cell.length_a   1.000
_cell.length_b   1.000
_cell.length_c   1.000
_cell.angle_alpha   90.00
_cell.angle_beta   90.00
_cell.angle_gamma   90.00
#
_symmetry.space_group_name_H-M   'P 1'
#
loop_
_entity.id
_entity.type
_entity.pdbx_description
1 polymer ?
#
loop_
_entity_poly.entity_id
_entity_poly.type
_entity_poly.pdbx_seq_one_letter_code
_entity_poly.pdbx_strand_id
1 'polypeptide(L)'
;MLETLDDVPWSDIHHAYGPAGDLPAQLRALLSGDADVRREAYGECYSNIFHQGTRYEASSYAAPFLLEMLASPSTPERDELIELLVALAIGYDAPWLPHGLDSSSLKPVELRVHEAVSEGVPLFARLLEDDDVAVRRSAAFALGWFPARAVVSVSPLAWALLDADESVAATAAIALGLIGDGHAPASEVLEASFAGPRPLLRAGAAIGLARLLGHDTPAEVVGELQRWAADVEPPAAPGPEPRGVGPGAETGVRFYDGDLPGYASLALRLVAKMP
;
A
#
# COMPACT_ATOMS: atom_id res chain seq x y z
N MET A 1 11.22 -11.02 20.51
CA MET A 1 11.15 -10.39 19.18
C MET A 1 12.33 -10.88 18.37
N LEU A 2 12.12 -11.38 17.15
CA LEU A 2 13.15 -11.92 16.24
C LEU A 2 13.87 -13.18 16.78
N GLU A 3 13.17 -14.02 17.55
CA GLU A 3 13.80 -15.16 18.25
C GLU A 3 14.29 -16.25 17.29
N THR A 4 13.59 -16.46 16.18
CA THR A 4 13.93 -17.46 15.17
C THR A 4 14.72 -16.89 13.99
N LEU A 5 15.23 -15.65 14.12
CA LEU A 5 15.92 -14.96 13.02
C LEU A 5 17.19 -15.70 12.59
N ASP A 6 17.97 -16.23 13.53
CA ASP A 6 19.22 -16.93 13.22
C ASP A 6 19.00 -18.39 12.78
N ASP A 7 17.75 -18.90 12.82
CA ASP A 7 17.42 -20.26 12.37
C ASP A 7 17.32 -20.36 10.84
N VAL A 8 17.16 -19.23 10.14
CA VAL A 8 17.11 -19.17 8.69
C VAL A 8 18.53 -19.29 8.11
N PRO A 9 18.77 -20.13 7.08
CA PRO A 9 20.10 -20.30 6.48
C PRO A 9 20.41 -19.13 5.53
N TRP A 10 20.57 -17.92 6.09
CA TRP A 10 20.75 -16.67 5.34
C TRP A 10 21.90 -16.68 4.34
N SER A 11 22.97 -17.43 4.62
CA SER A 11 24.11 -17.57 3.71
C SER A 11 23.84 -18.49 2.51
N ASP A 12 22.79 -19.30 2.54
CA ASP A 12 22.42 -20.22 1.46
C ASP A 12 21.35 -19.62 0.53
N ILE A 13 20.63 -18.60 0.99
CA ILE A 13 19.59 -17.89 0.22
C ILE A 13 20.12 -16.54 -0.29
N HIS A 14 19.53 -16.05 -1.37
CA HIS A 14 20.05 -14.87 -2.08
C HIS A 14 19.08 -13.68 -2.07
N HIS A 15 19.65 -12.48 -2.04
CA HIS A 15 18.99 -11.20 -2.29
C HIS A 15 19.63 -10.51 -3.51
N ALA A 16 19.37 -9.22 -3.75
CA ALA A 16 19.83 -8.47 -4.94
C ALA A 16 21.33 -8.53 -5.25
N TYR A 17 22.19 -8.68 -4.23
CA TYR A 17 23.64 -8.53 -4.37
C TYR A 17 24.42 -9.80 -3.99
N GLY A 18 23.75 -10.93 -3.75
CA GLY A 18 24.39 -12.19 -3.42
C GLY A 18 23.75 -12.92 -2.22
N PRO A 19 24.53 -13.76 -1.52
CA PRO A 19 24.09 -14.45 -0.30
C PRO A 19 23.64 -13.48 0.79
N ALA A 20 22.55 -13.78 1.48
CA ALA A 20 21.86 -12.87 2.38
C ALA A 20 22.36 -12.88 3.83
N GLY A 21 23.62 -13.23 4.07
CA GLY A 21 24.22 -13.35 5.41
C GLY A 21 24.29 -12.04 6.22
N ASP A 22 24.08 -10.90 5.56
CA ASP A 22 24.03 -9.55 6.15
C ASP A 22 22.64 -9.19 6.72
N LEU A 23 21.55 -9.76 6.18
CA LEU A 23 20.18 -9.43 6.56
C LEU A 23 19.87 -9.55 8.06
N PRO A 24 20.37 -10.55 8.81
CA PRO A 24 20.07 -10.64 10.24
C PRO A 24 20.58 -9.44 11.05
N ALA A 25 21.71 -8.86 10.65
CA ALA A 25 22.24 -7.66 11.30
C ALA A 25 21.40 -6.44 10.95
N GLN A 26 21.01 -6.30 9.67
CA GLN A 26 20.18 -5.20 9.19
C GLN A 26 18.79 -5.21 9.82
N LEU A 27 18.13 -6.38 9.88
CA LEU A 27 16.81 -6.54 10.51
C LEU A 27 16.83 -6.17 12.00
N ARG A 28 17.90 -6.49 12.73
CA ARG A 28 18.08 -6.04 14.13
C ARG A 28 18.34 -4.54 14.22
N ALA A 29 19.08 -3.97 13.28
CA ALA A 29 19.40 -2.55 13.24
C ALA A 29 18.18 -1.66 12.99
N LEU A 30 17.11 -2.19 12.36
CA LEU A 30 15.80 -1.53 12.29
C LEU A 30 15.18 -1.23 13.67
N LEU A 31 15.60 -1.95 14.72
CA LEU A 31 15.14 -1.74 16.10
C LEU A 31 16.10 -0.87 16.93
N SER A 32 17.13 -0.30 16.30
CA SER A 32 18.11 0.54 16.98
C SER A 32 17.45 1.75 17.65
N GLY A 33 17.94 2.13 18.83
CA GLY A 33 17.57 3.41 19.45
C GLY A 33 18.08 4.63 18.68
N ASP A 34 19.05 4.43 17.77
CA ASP A 34 19.63 5.47 16.92
C ASP A 34 18.91 5.55 15.56
N ALA A 35 18.34 6.72 15.24
CA ALA A 35 17.59 6.94 14.02
C ALA A 35 18.46 6.92 12.75
N ASP A 36 19.75 7.29 12.83
CA ASP A 36 20.67 7.20 11.70
C ASP A 36 20.91 5.74 11.33
N VAL A 37 21.13 4.89 12.34
CA VAL A 37 21.30 3.45 12.18
C VAL A 37 20.05 2.80 11.58
N ARG A 38 18.86 3.18 12.06
CA ARG A 38 17.61 2.63 11.51
C ARG A 38 17.40 2.99 10.05
N ARG A 39 17.63 4.26 9.68
CA ARG A 39 17.48 4.72 8.29
C ARG A 39 18.47 4.04 7.35
N GLU A 40 19.73 3.89 7.76
CA GLU A 40 20.72 3.16 6.98
C GLU A 40 20.30 1.69 6.81
N ALA A 41 19.94 1.02 7.91
CA ALA A 41 19.46 -0.35 7.89
C ALA A 41 18.19 -0.51 7.03
N TYR A 42 17.27 0.44 7.04
CA TYR A 42 16.09 0.44 6.18
C TYR A 42 16.48 0.52 4.71
N GLY A 43 17.36 1.47 4.34
CA GLY A 43 17.83 1.61 2.96
C GLY A 43 18.57 0.36 2.44
N GLU A 44 19.39 -0.26 3.29
CA GLU A 44 20.08 -1.51 2.99
C GLU A 44 19.11 -2.69 2.86
N CYS A 45 18.25 -2.92 3.87
CA CYS A 45 17.22 -3.95 3.83
C CYS A 45 16.36 -3.79 2.57
N TYR A 46 15.79 -2.60 2.37
CA TYR A 46 14.96 -2.28 1.21
C TYR A 46 15.69 -2.67 -0.07
N SER A 47 16.89 -2.14 -0.33
CA SER A 47 17.65 -2.41 -1.56
C SER A 47 18.07 -3.87 -1.71
N ASN A 48 18.35 -4.56 -0.60
CA ASN A 48 18.77 -5.96 -0.60
C ASN A 48 17.61 -6.87 -0.98
N ILE A 49 16.49 -6.82 -0.24
CA ILE A 49 15.34 -7.70 -0.44
C ILE A 49 14.28 -7.15 -1.41
N PHE A 50 14.48 -5.95 -1.94
CA PHE A 50 13.67 -5.37 -3.00
C PHE A 50 14.52 -4.41 -3.87
N HIS A 51 14.74 -4.75 -5.14
CA HIS A 51 15.54 -3.89 -6.02
C HIS A 51 14.87 -3.71 -7.37
N GLN A 52 14.57 -2.46 -7.73
CA GLN A 52 13.96 -2.09 -9.01
C GLN A 52 12.72 -2.94 -9.35
N GLY A 53 11.83 -3.14 -8.38
CA GLY A 53 10.63 -3.97 -8.54
C GLY A 53 10.87 -5.48 -8.35
N THR A 54 12.11 -5.95 -8.26
CA THR A 54 12.44 -7.39 -8.12
C THR A 54 12.41 -7.83 -6.67
N ARG A 55 11.76 -8.97 -6.42
CA ARG A 55 11.73 -9.67 -5.13
C ARG A 55 12.59 -10.93 -5.23
N TYR A 56 13.22 -11.29 -4.12
CA TYR A 56 14.21 -12.34 -4.03
C TYR A 56 13.75 -13.45 -3.09
N GLU A 57 14.50 -14.54 -3.03
CA GLU A 57 14.21 -15.61 -2.08
C GLU A 57 14.24 -15.09 -0.64
N ALA A 58 15.28 -14.33 -0.29
CA ALA A 58 15.43 -13.71 1.02
C ALA A 58 14.25 -12.81 1.42
N SER A 59 13.54 -12.20 0.46
CA SER A 59 12.35 -11.39 0.70
C SER A 59 11.24 -12.16 1.43
N SER A 60 11.01 -13.42 1.04
CA SER A 60 9.97 -14.25 1.66
C SER A 60 10.33 -14.68 3.09
N TYR A 61 11.62 -14.86 3.36
CA TYR A 61 12.11 -15.18 4.70
C TYR A 61 12.13 -13.95 5.62
N ALA A 62 12.31 -12.75 5.08
CA ALA A 62 12.29 -11.51 5.87
C ALA A 62 10.88 -11.09 6.28
N ALA A 63 9.86 -11.34 5.46
CA ALA A 63 8.49 -10.87 5.69
C ALA A 63 7.91 -11.24 7.08
N PRO A 64 8.04 -12.49 7.59
CA PRO A 64 7.56 -12.83 8.93
C PRO A 64 8.20 -12.00 10.05
N PHE A 65 9.48 -11.66 9.94
CA PHE A 65 10.21 -10.87 10.93
C PHE A 65 9.80 -9.39 10.88
N LEU A 66 9.58 -8.84 9.68
CA LEU A 66 9.02 -7.51 9.50
C LEU A 66 7.61 -7.41 10.11
N LEU A 67 6.77 -8.44 9.93
CA LEU A 67 5.45 -8.52 10.58
C LEU A 67 5.54 -8.65 12.11
N GLU A 68 6.50 -9.42 12.62
CA GLU A 68 6.74 -9.54 14.06
C GLU A 68 7.15 -8.19 14.68
N MET A 69 8.06 -7.45 14.02
CA MET A 69 8.44 -6.10 14.45
C MET A 69 7.24 -5.15 14.41
N LEU A 70 6.47 -5.16 13.33
CA LEU A 70 5.28 -4.31 13.18
C LEU A 70 4.22 -4.59 14.25
N ALA A 71 4.09 -5.83 14.72
CA ALA A 71 3.14 -6.21 15.75
C ALA A 71 3.46 -5.63 17.14
N SER A 72 4.68 -5.15 17.37
CA SER A 72 5.08 -4.53 18.63
C SER A 72 4.82 -3.02 18.60
N PRO A 73 4.00 -2.47 19.51
CA PRO A 73 3.70 -1.04 19.55
C PRO A 73 4.92 -0.14 19.82
N SER A 74 5.99 -0.68 20.40
CA SER A 74 7.22 0.07 20.69
C SER A 74 8.18 0.17 19.50
N THR A 75 7.87 -0.50 18.39
CA THR A 75 8.72 -0.45 17.20
C THR A 75 8.67 0.96 16.61
N PRO A 76 9.82 1.60 16.35
CA PRO A 76 9.87 2.90 15.68
C PRO A 76 9.45 2.76 14.21
N GLU A 77 9.01 3.86 13.59
CA GLU A 77 8.82 3.97 12.12
C GLU A 77 7.96 2.81 11.54
N ARG A 78 6.89 2.44 12.25
CA ARG A 78 6.00 1.33 11.85
C ARG A 78 5.34 1.56 10.49
N ASP A 79 5.15 2.81 10.11
CA ASP A 79 4.64 3.18 8.79
C ASP A 79 5.64 2.83 7.67
N GLU A 80 6.95 3.03 7.87
CA GLU A 80 8.00 2.61 6.93
C GLU A 80 8.09 1.08 6.83
N LEU A 81 7.90 0.35 7.93
CA LEU A 81 7.83 -1.12 7.89
C LEU A 81 6.64 -1.62 7.06
N ILE A 82 5.48 -0.95 7.15
CA ILE A 82 4.33 -1.26 6.32
C ILE A 82 4.65 -0.97 4.84
N GLU A 83 5.32 0.14 4.54
CA GLU A 83 5.74 0.47 3.17
C GLU A 83 6.65 -0.60 2.57
N LEU A 84 7.67 -1.04 3.32
CA LEU A 84 8.54 -2.13 2.89
C LEU A 84 7.73 -3.42 2.67
N LEU A 85 6.84 -3.80 3.58
CA LEU A 85 5.98 -4.97 3.42
C LEU A 85 5.10 -4.89 2.15
N VAL A 86 4.55 -3.72 1.83
CA VAL A 86 3.77 -3.52 0.60
C VAL A 86 4.67 -3.62 -0.65
N ALA A 87 5.85 -2.99 -0.63
CA ALA A 87 6.81 -3.10 -1.73
C ALA A 87 7.23 -4.56 -1.99
N LEU A 88 7.41 -5.35 -0.92
CA LEU A 88 7.66 -6.78 -1.03
C LEU A 88 6.45 -7.53 -1.62
N ALA A 89 5.23 -7.19 -1.19
CA ALA A 89 4.01 -7.89 -1.60
C ALA A 89 3.61 -7.65 -3.05
N ILE A 90 3.82 -6.43 -3.58
CA ILE A 90 3.31 -6.04 -4.91
C ILE A 90 4.35 -5.42 -5.84
N GLY A 91 5.54 -5.09 -5.33
CA GLY A 91 6.47 -4.22 -6.02
C GLY A 91 5.98 -2.78 -6.05
N TYR A 92 5.90 -2.20 -7.23
CA TYR A 92 5.29 -0.88 -7.43
C TYR A 92 3.78 -1.02 -7.63
N ASP A 93 3.00 -0.03 -7.20
CA ASP A 93 1.55 -0.03 -7.34
C ASP A 93 1.07 0.37 -8.75
N ALA A 94 1.79 1.26 -9.42
CA ALA A 94 1.44 1.79 -10.75
C ALA A 94 1.07 0.73 -11.81
N PRO A 95 1.76 -0.44 -11.91
CA PRO A 95 1.37 -1.50 -12.85
C PRO A 95 0.00 -2.14 -12.57
N TRP A 96 -0.46 -2.09 -11.33
CA TRP A 96 -1.71 -2.72 -10.89
C TRP A 96 -2.89 -1.75 -10.97
N LEU A 97 -2.65 -0.45 -10.86
CA LEU A 97 -3.70 0.55 -10.89
C LEU A 97 -4.20 0.84 -12.32
N PRO A 98 -5.51 1.10 -12.49
CA PRO A 98 -6.53 1.21 -11.46
C PRO A 98 -7.20 -0.13 -11.08
N HIS A 99 -6.81 -1.25 -11.68
CA HIS A 99 -7.53 -2.52 -11.59
C HIS A 99 -7.29 -3.30 -10.29
N GLY A 100 -6.18 -3.05 -9.59
CA GLY A 100 -5.76 -3.84 -8.43
C GLY A 100 -4.91 -5.05 -8.80
N LEU A 101 -4.38 -5.72 -7.78
CA LEU A 101 -3.47 -6.85 -7.94
C LEU A 101 -4.21 -8.11 -8.41
N ASP A 102 -3.77 -8.69 -9.53
CA ASP A 102 -4.07 -10.07 -9.91
C ASP A 102 -2.91 -10.98 -9.49
N SER A 103 -3.07 -11.68 -8.36
CA SER A 103 -2.02 -12.55 -7.83
C SER A 103 -1.67 -13.73 -8.74
N SER A 104 -2.54 -14.09 -9.69
CA SER A 104 -2.26 -15.17 -10.65
C SER A 104 -1.20 -14.78 -11.70
N SER A 105 -0.95 -13.48 -11.84
CA SER A 105 0.08 -12.94 -12.74
C SER A 105 1.48 -12.87 -12.11
N LEU A 106 1.59 -13.12 -10.79
CA LEU A 106 2.86 -13.06 -10.07
C LEU A 106 3.76 -14.26 -10.42
N LYS A 107 5.06 -14.02 -10.57
CA LYS A 107 6.04 -15.10 -10.72
C LYS A 107 6.14 -15.91 -9.43
N PRO A 108 6.65 -17.16 -9.45
CA PRO A 108 6.67 -18.02 -8.27
C PRO A 108 7.36 -17.45 -7.02
N VAL A 109 8.45 -16.69 -7.17
CA VAL A 109 9.10 -16.01 -6.03
C VAL A 109 8.21 -14.90 -5.48
N GLU A 110 7.62 -14.12 -6.37
CA GLU A 110 6.80 -12.95 -6.05
C GLU A 110 5.51 -13.38 -5.34
N LEU A 111 4.89 -14.47 -5.80
CA LEU A 111 3.73 -15.07 -5.16
C LEU A 111 4.04 -15.54 -3.73
N ARG A 112 5.18 -16.22 -3.51
CA ARG A 112 5.59 -16.64 -2.16
C ARG A 112 5.78 -15.45 -1.22
N VAL A 113 6.39 -14.36 -1.71
CA VAL A 113 6.57 -13.14 -0.92
C VAL A 113 5.21 -12.49 -0.62
N HIS A 114 4.34 -12.39 -1.63
CA HIS A 114 2.98 -11.88 -1.47
C HIS A 114 2.19 -12.68 -0.42
N GLU A 115 2.24 -14.01 -0.48
CA GLU A 115 1.60 -14.91 0.48
C GLU A 115 2.15 -14.70 1.90
N ALA A 116 3.48 -14.61 2.05
CA ALA A 116 4.12 -14.37 3.34
C ALA A 116 3.69 -13.03 3.97
N VAL A 117 3.58 -11.96 3.18
CA VAL A 117 3.06 -10.67 3.65
C VAL A 117 1.55 -10.73 3.93
N SER A 118 0.79 -11.52 3.16
CA SER A 118 -0.67 -11.64 3.33
C SER A 118 -1.08 -12.20 4.70
N GLU A 119 -0.20 -12.93 5.38
CA GLU A 119 -0.42 -13.35 6.77
C GLU A 119 -0.52 -12.16 7.74
N GLY A 120 0.02 -11.00 7.35
CA GLY A 120 -0.09 -9.74 8.06
C GLY A 120 -1.44 -9.03 7.94
N VAL A 121 -2.37 -9.47 7.08
CA VAL A 121 -3.65 -8.76 6.85
C VAL A 121 -4.44 -8.48 8.14
N PRO A 122 -4.60 -9.45 9.08
CA PRO A 122 -5.26 -9.16 10.36
C PRO A 122 -4.50 -8.13 11.22
N LEU A 123 -3.17 -8.04 11.10
CA LEU A 123 -2.38 -7.02 11.78
C LEU A 123 -2.61 -5.64 11.15
N PHE A 124 -2.55 -5.52 9.82
CA PHE A 124 -2.86 -4.27 9.13
C PHE A 124 -4.27 -3.77 9.46
N ALA A 125 -5.27 -4.66 9.52
CA ALA A 125 -6.63 -4.31 9.92
C ALA A 125 -6.70 -3.69 11.33
N ARG A 126 -5.93 -4.20 12.31
CA ARG A 126 -5.85 -3.62 13.65
C ARG A 126 -5.13 -2.27 13.67
N LEU A 127 -4.13 -2.09 12.82
CA LEU A 127 -3.35 -0.85 12.74
C LEU A 127 -4.14 0.32 12.12
N LEU A 128 -5.35 0.09 11.61
CA LEU A 128 -6.30 1.16 11.29
C LEU A 128 -6.80 1.92 12.52
N GLU A 129 -6.53 1.44 13.74
CA GLU A 129 -6.89 2.10 14.99
C GLU A 129 -5.66 2.67 15.73
N ASP A 130 -4.50 2.70 15.08
CA ASP A 130 -3.25 3.18 15.69
C ASP A 130 -3.31 4.68 16.02
N ASP A 131 -2.63 5.11 17.09
CA ASP A 131 -2.57 6.52 17.47
C ASP A 131 -1.89 7.38 16.39
N ASP A 132 -0.94 6.80 15.65
CA ASP A 132 -0.22 7.48 14.59
C ASP A 132 -0.99 7.48 13.26
N VAL A 133 -1.28 8.67 12.75
CA VAL A 133 -1.94 8.89 11.44
C VAL A 133 -1.18 8.22 10.31
N ALA A 134 0.15 8.27 10.32
CA ALA A 134 0.98 7.67 9.26
C ALA A 134 0.82 6.14 9.23
N VAL A 135 0.75 5.51 10.41
CA VAL A 135 0.53 4.06 10.55
C VAL A 135 -0.86 3.68 10.08
N ARG A 136 -1.92 4.38 10.52
CA ARG A 136 -3.30 4.10 10.09
C ARG A 136 -3.44 4.20 8.57
N ARG A 137 -2.85 5.24 7.98
CA ARG A 137 -2.85 5.46 6.55
C ARG A 137 -2.10 4.35 5.79
N SER A 138 -0.89 4.01 6.21
CA SER A 138 -0.11 2.94 5.58
C SER A 138 -0.81 1.59 5.71
N ALA A 139 -1.50 1.35 6.84
CA ALA A 139 -2.32 0.15 7.03
C ALA A 139 -3.51 0.10 6.05
N ALA A 140 -4.23 1.21 5.85
CA ALA A 140 -5.30 1.29 4.87
C ALA A 140 -4.79 1.01 3.45
N PHE A 141 -3.64 1.59 3.10
CA PHE A 141 -2.97 1.34 1.82
C PHE A 141 -2.61 -0.14 1.63
N ALA A 142 -1.99 -0.77 2.63
CA ALA A 142 -1.61 -2.17 2.59
C ALA A 142 -2.80 -3.10 2.36
N LEU A 143 -3.92 -2.87 3.06
CA LEU A 143 -5.12 -3.71 2.95
C LEU A 143 -5.73 -3.73 1.55
N GLY A 144 -5.56 -2.67 0.76
CA GLY A 144 -6.03 -2.57 -0.63
C GLY A 144 -5.40 -3.57 -1.59
N TRP A 145 -4.28 -4.19 -1.20
CA TRP A 145 -3.49 -5.09 -2.05
C TRP A 145 -3.75 -6.57 -1.82
N PHE A 146 -4.69 -6.92 -0.93
CA PHE A 146 -5.00 -8.32 -0.58
C PHE A 146 -6.48 -8.66 -0.84
N PRO A 147 -6.96 -8.64 -2.10
CA PRO A 147 -8.36 -8.96 -2.42
C PRO A 147 -8.76 -10.37 -2.00
N ALA A 148 -7.84 -11.35 -2.02
CA ALA A 148 -8.09 -12.71 -1.53
C ALA A 148 -8.41 -12.78 -0.02
N ARG A 149 -8.10 -11.72 0.74
CA ARG A 149 -8.42 -11.59 2.18
C ARG A 149 -9.43 -10.46 2.46
N ALA A 150 -10.19 -10.02 1.45
CA ALA A 150 -11.14 -8.92 1.56
C ALA A 150 -12.12 -9.05 2.74
N VAL A 151 -12.57 -10.27 3.06
CA VAL A 151 -13.49 -10.54 4.18
C VAL A 151 -12.99 -10.02 5.53
N VAL A 152 -11.68 -9.98 5.74
CA VAL A 152 -11.06 -9.48 6.98
C VAL A 152 -10.91 -7.95 6.94
N SER A 153 -10.83 -7.37 5.76
CA SER A 153 -10.44 -5.97 5.55
C SER A 153 -11.63 -5.03 5.31
N VAL A 154 -12.72 -5.50 4.72
CA VAL A 154 -13.85 -4.65 4.30
C VAL A 154 -14.47 -3.89 5.47
N SER A 155 -14.81 -4.56 6.58
CA SER A 155 -15.42 -3.87 7.72
C SER A 155 -14.45 -2.90 8.42
N PRO A 156 -13.18 -3.27 8.72
CA PRO A 156 -12.22 -2.33 9.26
C PRO A 156 -11.98 -1.10 8.36
N LEU A 157 -11.84 -1.28 7.04
CA LEU A 157 -11.69 -0.16 6.12
C LEU A 157 -12.95 0.71 6.05
N ALA A 158 -14.15 0.12 6.11
CA ALA A 158 -15.40 0.88 6.17
C ALA A 158 -15.48 1.75 7.44
N TRP A 159 -14.97 1.27 8.58
CA TRP A 159 -14.83 2.09 9.78
C TRP A 159 -13.79 3.20 9.61
N ALA A 160 -12.65 2.91 8.95
CA ALA A 160 -11.62 3.89 8.66
C ALA A 160 -12.08 5.03 7.73
N LEU A 161 -13.20 4.87 7.01
CA LEU A 161 -13.83 5.99 6.31
C LEU A 161 -14.26 7.11 7.27
N LEU A 162 -14.49 6.81 8.55
CA LEU A 162 -14.87 7.78 9.58
C LEU A 162 -13.66 8.44 10.27
N ASP A 163 -12.42 8.12 9.85
CA ASP A 163 -11.23 8.75 10.41
C ASP A 163 -11.29 10.26 10.29
N ALA A 164 -10.80 10.96 11.32
CA ALA A 164 -10.76 12.41 11.36
C ALA A 164 -9.76 12.98 10.34
N ASP A 165 -8.68 12.23 10.05
CA ASP A 165 -7.73 12.58 9.01
C ASP A 165 -8.26 12.17 7.63
N GLU A 166 -8.44 13.15 6.74
CA GLU A 166 -9.00 12.86 5.41
C GLU A 166 -8.08 12.00 4.54
N SER A 167 -6.75 12.01 4.77
CA SER A 167 -5.83 11.18 3.99
C SER A 167 -5.97 9.70 4.34
N VAL A 168 -6.22 9.38 5.61
CA VAL A 168 -6.57 8.01 6.05
C VAL A 168 -7.90 7.59 5.44
N ALA A 169 -8.94 8.42 5.58
CA ALA A 169 -10.27 8.11 5.08
C ALA A 169 -10.29 7.92 3.54
N ALA A 170 -9.62 8.80 2.80
CA ALA A 170 -9.50 8.70 1.34
C ALA A 170 -8.71 7.45 0.91
N THR A 171 -7.61 7.13 1.60
CA THR A 171 -6.84 5.90 1.34
C THR A 171 -7.70 4.66 1.60
N ALA A 172 -8.49 4.64 2.69
CA ALA A 172 -9.41 3.55 2.99
C ALA A 172 -10.51 3.40 1.94
N ALA A 173 -11.03 4.50 1.40
CA ALA A 173 -12.03 4.48 0.34
C ALA A 173 -11.50 3.85 -0.96
N ILE A 174 -10.27 4.21 -1.35
CA ILE A 174 -9.60 3.61 -2.51
C ILE A 174 -9.36 2.11 -2.26
N ALA A 175 -8.83 1.75 -1.08
CA ALA A 175 -8.57 0.36 -0.71
C ALA A 175 -9.85 -0.49 -0.75
N LEU A 176 -10.99 0.02 -0.27
CA LEU A 176 -12.29 -0.63 -0.39
C LEU A 176 -12.70 -0.87 -1.86
N GLY A 177 -12.44 0.10 -2.74
CA GLY A 177 -12.71 -0.07 -4.16
C GLY A 177 -11.87 -1.17 -4.81
N LEU A 178 -10.62 -1.33 -4.38
CA LEU A 178 -9.71 -2.36 -4.92
C LEU A 178 -10.08 -3.78 -4.47
N ILE A 179 -10.60 -3.96 -3.25
CA ILE A 179 -10.90 -5.29 -2.69
C ILE A 179 -12.39 -5.62 -2.65
N GLY A 180 -13.25 -4.64 -2.93
CA GLY A 180 -14.69 -4.71 -2.72
C GLY A 180 -15.47 -5.44 -3.82
N ASP A 181 -14.81 -5.96 -4.86
CA ASP A 181 -15.47 -6.75 -5.91
C ASP A 181 -16.31 -7.88 -5.26
N GLY A 182 -17.63 -7.86 -5.49
CA GLY A 182 -18.57 -8.84 -4.92
C GLY A 182 -19.06 -8.57 -3.49
N HIS A 183 -18.69 -7.45 -2.87
CA HIS A 183 -19.13 -7.07 -1.52
C HIS A 183 -20.05 -5.86 -1.55
N ALA A 184 -21.37 -6.09 -1.59
CA ALA A 184 -22.39 -5.02 -1.58
C ALA A 184 -22.18 -3.92 -0.51
N PRO A 185 -21.69 -4.22 0.72
CA PRO A 185 -21.42 -3.17 1.70
C PRO A 185 -20.40 -2.13 1.23
N ALA A 186 -19.47 -2.47 0.33
CA ALA A 186 -18.42 -1.56 -0.14
C ALA A 186 -18.99 -0.44 -1.02
N SER A 187 -19.87 -0.73 -1.98
CA SER A 187 -20.45 0.31 -2.84
C SER A 187 -21.34 1.27 -2.04
N GLU A 188 -22.17 0.75 -1.13
CA GLU A 188 -23.07 1.58 -0.32
C GLU A 188 -22.32 2.58 0.58
N VAL A 189 -21.25 2.14 1.26
CA VAL A 189 -20.47 3.05 2.12
C VAL A 189 -19.66 4.07 1.32
N LEU A 190 -19.20 3.70 0.11
CA LEU A 190 -18.50 4.62 -0.78
C LEU A 190 -19.46 5.65 -1.39
N GLU A 191 -20.68 5.27 -1.77
CA GLU A 191 -21.74 6.19 -2.21
C GLU A 191 -22.07 7.21 -1.12
N ALA A 192 -22.25 6.75 0.12
CA ALA A 192 -22.48 7.64 1.26
C ALA A 192 -21.30 8.60 1.50
N SER A 193 -20.07 8.10 1.37
CA SER A 193 -18.84 8.91 1.51
C SER A 193 -18.70 9.96 0.41
N PHE A 194 -19.05 9.60 -0.83
CA PHE A 194 -19.06 10.51 -1.99
C PHE A 194 -20.07 11.66 -1.85
N ALA A 195 -21.23 11.38 -1.24
CA ALA A 195 -22.26 12.37 -0.94
C ALA A 195 -21.89 13.30 0.24
N GLY A 196 -20.87 12.96 1.02
CA GLY A 196 -20.38 13.76 2.15
C GLY A 196 -19.67 15.05 1.72
N PRO A 197 -19.25 15.90 2.68
CA PRO A 197 -18.63 17.20 2.38
C PRO A 197 -17.09 17.18 2.29
N ARG A 198 -16.43 16.07 2.67
CA ARG A 198 -14.96 15.97 2.82
C ARG A 198 -14.25 15.79 1.47
N PRO A 199 -13.54 16.79 0.93
CA PRO A 199 -13.08 16.78 -0.45
C PRO A 199 -12.17 15.60 -0.81
N LEU A 200 -11.19 15.26 0.05
CA LEU A 200 -10.27 14.16 -0.25
C LEU A 200 -10.95 12.81 -0.15
N LEU A 201 -11.81 12.61 0.85
CA LEU A 201 -12.60 11.38 0.96
C LEU A 201 -13.53 11.22 -0.25
N ARG A 202 -14.17 12.29 -0.72
CA ARG A 202 -15.02 12.23 -1.92
C ARG A 202 -14.22 11.81 -3.16
N ALA A 203 -12.98 12.29 -3.29
CA ALA A 203 -12.08 11.89 -4.38
C ALA A 203 -11.73 10.38 -4.29
N GLY A 204 -11.32 9.92 -3.11
CA GLY A 204 -11.02 8.50 -2.87
C GLY A 204 -12.24 7.60 -3.08
N ALA A 205 -13.42 8.03 -2.64
CA ALA A 205 -14.67 7.33 -2.86
C ALA A 205 -15.05 7.30 -4.35
N ALA A 206 -14.83 8.37 -5.09
CA ALA A 206 -15.07 8.39 -6.53
C ALA A 206 -14.17 7.40 -7.29
N ILE A 207 -12.88 7.33 -6.93
CA ILE A 207 -11.94 6.34 -7.48
C ILE A 207 -12.41 4.91 -7.14
N GLY A 208 -12.77 4.67 -5.88
CA GLY A 208 -13.25 3.37 -5.44
C GLY A 208 -14.54 2.94 -6.13
N LEU A 209 -15.51 3.84 -6.28
CA LEU A 209 -16.76 3.59 -7.00
C LEU A 209 -16.52 3.31 -8.48
N ALA A 210 -15.64 4.08 -9.14
CA ALA A 210 -15.30 3.81 -10.54
C ALA A 210 -14.68 2.43 -10.74
N ARG A 211 -13.91 1.96 -9.74
CA ARG A 211 -13.35 0.61 -9.76
C ARG A 211 -14.41 -0.48 -9.58
N LEU A 212 -15.37 -0.28 -8.69
CA LEU A 212 -16.42 -1.28 -8.43
C LEU A 212 -17.49 -1.32 -9.52
N LEU A 213 -17.86 -0.17 -10.07
CA LEU A 213 -19.01 -0.02 -10.97
C LEU A 213 -18.60 -0.03 -12.45
N GLY A 214 -17.34 0.27 -12.79
CA GLY A 214 -16.87 0.31 -14.18
C GLY A 214 -17.77 1.19 -15.05
N HIS A 215 -18.37 0.62 -16.11
CA HIS A 215 -19.27 1.34 -17.00
C HIS A 215 -20.58 1.81 -16.35
N ASP A 216 -20.98 1.23 -15.23
CA ASP A 216 -22.19 1.60 -14.50
C ASP A 216 -21.96 2.76 -13.51
N THR A 217 -20.74 3.33 -13.51
CA THR A 217 -20.39 4.47 -12.65
C THR A 217 -21.26 5.70 -12.95
N PRO A 218 -21.91 6.32 -11.94
CA PRO A 218 -22.75 7.49 -12.12
C PRO A 218 -22.02 8.71 -12.72
N ALA A 219 -22.75 9.55 -13.46
CA ALA A 219 -22.19 10.72 -14.15
C ALA A 219 -21.57 11.73 -13.17
N GLU A 220 -22.11 11.83 -11.95
CA GLU A 220 -21.64 12.71 -10.88
C GLU A 220 -20.28 12.27 -10.37
N VAL A 221 -20.07 10.95 -10.23
CA VAL A 221 -18.78 10.35 -9.87
C VAL A 221 -17.76 10.60 -10.97
N VAL A 222 -18.15 10.41 -12.24
CA VAL A 222 -17.30 10.75 -13.40
C VAL A 222 -16.90 12.23 -13.38
N GLY A 223 -17.84 13.13 -13.07
CA GLY A 223 -17.58 14.56 -12.97
C GLY A 223 -16.59 14.93 -11.84
N GLU A 224 -16.61 14.21 -10.71
CA GLU A 224 -15.59 14.36 -9.66
C GLU A 224 -14.21 13.95 -10.16
N LEU A 225 -14.12 12.77 -10.80
CA LEU A 225 -12.86 12.26 -11.32
C LEU A 225 -12.27 13.19 -12.39
N GLN A 226 -13.11 13.75 -13.26
CA GLN A 226 -12.70 14.74 -14.26
C GLN A 226 -12.16 16.02 -13.63
N ARG A 227 -12.75 16.48 -12.51
CA ARG A 227 -12.24 17.65 -11.79
C ARG A 227 -10.85 17.39 -11.22
N TRP A 228 -10.66 16.28 -10.52
CA TRP A 228 -9.33 15.91 -9.99
C TRP A 228 -8.31 15.67 -11.09
N ALA A 229 -8.70 15.01 -12.19
CA ALA A 229 -7.84 14.78 -13.34
C ALA A 229 -7.43 16.07 -14.07
N ALA A 230 -8.23 17.13 -14.00
CA ALA A 230 -7.90 18.42 -14.60
C ALA A 230 -6.81 19.18 -13.83
N ASP A 231 -6.58 18.82 -12.56
CA ASP A 231 -5.55 19.40 -11.70
C ASP A 231 -4.16 18.76 -11.90
N VAL A 232 -3.99 17.87 -12.89
CA VAL A 232 -2.68 17.30 -13.26
C VAL A 232 -1.78 18.40 -13.81
N GLU A 233 -0.77 18.80 -13.03
CA GLU A 233 0.30 19.67 -13.53
C GLU A 233 1.14 18.89 -14.56
N PRO A 234 1.54 19.49 -15.71
CA PRO A 234 2.32 18.79 -16.71
C PRO A 234 3.63 18.26 -16.11
N PRO A 235 4.08 17.04 -16.50
CA PRO A 235 5.23 16.42 -15.86
C PRO A 235 6.46 17.31 -15.98
N ALA A 236 7.11 17.59 -14.85
CA ALA A 236 8.45 18.15 -14.83
C ALA A 236 9.40 17.21 -15.58
N ALA A 237 10.38 17.79 -16.29
CA ALA A 237 11.40 17.02 -17.01
C ALA A 237 12.03 15.93 -16.10
N PRO A 238 12.37 14.74 -16.63
CA PRO A 238 12.86 13.64 -15.82
C PRO A 238 14.12 14.04 -15.05
N GLY A 239 13.96 14.21 -13.74
CA GLY A 239 15.05 14.33 -12.79
C GLY A 239 15.58 12.95 -12.37
N PRO A 240 16.75 12.87 -11.71
CA PRO A 240 17.23 11.60 -11.17
C PRO A 240 16.21 11.03 -10.19
N GLU A 241 16.18 9.69 -10.10
CA GLU A 241 15.29 8.90 -9.24
C GLU A 241 15.09 9.55 -7.85
N PRO A 242 13.86 9.57 -7.30
CA PRO A 242 13.59 10.19 -6.02
C PRO A 242 14.38 9.48 -4.92
N ARG A 243 15.41 10.15 -4.40
CA ARG A 243 16.03 9.81 -3.12
C ARG A 243 15.11 10.33 -2.03
N GLY A 244 14.29 9.44 -1.48
CA GLY A 244 13.33 9.79 -0.44
C GLY A 244 12.08 10.46 -1.01
N VAL A 245 11.00 10.38 -0.23
CA VAL A 245 9.67 10.90 -0.52
C VAL A 245 9.79 12.35 -1.02
N GLY A 246 9.68 12.51 -2.35
CA GLY A 246 9.65 13.80 -3.01
C GLY A 246 8.30 14.51 -2.76
N PRO A 247 8.21 15.81 -3.09
CA PRO A 247 7.08 16.67 -2.77
C PRO A 247 5.88 16.46 -3.72
N GLY A 248 5.37 15.22 -3.81
CA GLY A 248 3.99 14.91 -4.23
C GLY A 248 3.03 14.82 -3.02
N ALA A 249 3.53 15.16 -1.84
CA ALA A 249 2.93 14.96 -0.52
C ALA A 249 1.78 15.92 -0.15
N GLU A 250 1.06 16.52 -1.10
CA GLU A 250 0.06 17.54 -0.75
C GLU A 250 -1.24 16.97 -0.18
N THR A 251 -1.66 15.77 -0.63
CA THR A 251 -2.90 15.14 -0.15
C THR A 251 -2.68 14.13 0.97
N GLY A 252 -1.45 13.63 1.07
CA GLY A 252 -1.11 12.52 1.95
C GLY A 252 -1.72 11.18 1.55
N VAL A 253 -2.47 11.02 0.44
CA VAL A 253 -2.96 9.70 -0.02
C VAL A 253 -1.79 8.88 -0.56
N ARG A 254 -1.75 7.56 -0.29
CA ARG A 254 -0.57 6.72 -0.61
C ARG A 254 -0.56 6.08 -1.99
N PHE A 255 -1.71 5.97 -2.65
CA PHE A 255 -1.80 5.29 -3.94
C PHE A 255 -1.23 6.15 -5.09
N TYR A 256 -0.60 5.47 -6.06
CA TYR A 256 0.00 6.05 -7.25
C TYR A 256 1.05 7.12 -6.91
N ASP A 257 1.95 6.78 -5.97
CA ASP A 257 2.97 7.69 -5.42
C ASP A 257 2.41 9.02 -4.85
N GLY A 258 1.13 9.03 -4.47
CA GLY A 258 0.40 10.20 -3.99
C GLY A 258 -0.15 11.13 -5.07
N ASP A 259 0.02 10.78 -6.36
CA ASP A 259 -0.56 11.50 -7.49
C ASP A 259 -2.06 11.15 -7.65
N LEU A 260 -2.87 11.72 -6.75
CA LEU A 260 -4.32 11.55 -6.78
C LEU A 260 -4.98 12.06 -8.08
N PRO A 261 -4.56 13.20 -8.68
CA PRO A 261 -4.99 13.61 -10.03
C PRO A 261 -4.69 12.56 -11.12
N GLY A 262 -3.48 12.00 -11.12
CA GLY A 262 -3.08 10.93 -12.02
C GLY A 262 -3.91 9.66 -11.82
N TYR A 263 -4.16 9.28 -10.57
CA TYR A 263 -5.02 8.12 -10.28
C TYR A 263 -6.48 8.38 -10.69
N ALA A 264 -7.03 9.58 -10.47
CA ALA A 264 -8.35 9.94 -10.99
C ALA A 264 -8.42 9.81 -12.53
N SER A 265 -7.35 10.20 -13.23
CA SER A 265 -7.20 10.02 -14.67
C SER A 265 -7.17 8.54 -15.10
N LEU A 266 -6.51 7.68 -14.31
CA LEU A 266 -6.54 6.22 -14.53
C LEU A 266 -7.94 5.65 -14.30
N ALA A 267 -8.62 6.05 -13.21
CA ALA A 267 -9.96 5.57 -12.87
C ALA A 267 -11.01 5.91 -13.95
N LEU A 268 -10.90 7.08 -14.60
CA LEU A 268 -11.76 7.44 -15.73
C LEU A 268 -11.72 6.44 -16.89
N ARG A 269 -10.59 5.74 -17.08
CA ARG A 269 -10.45 4.72 -18.13
C ARG A 269 -11.32 3.49 -17.86
N LEU A 270 -11.69 3.22 -16.61
CA LEU A 270 -12.60 2.12 -16.24
C LEU A 270 -14.06 2.42 -16.62
N VAL A 271 -14.42 3.70 -16.73
CA VAL A 271 -15.80 4.13 -16.98
C VAL A 271 -16.06 4.36 -18.48
N ALA A 272 -15.04 4.78 -19.22
CA ALA A 272 -15.17 5.05 -20.65
C ALA A 272 -15.55 3.78 -21.44
N LYS A 273 -16.68 3.81 -22.17
CA LYS A 273 -17.05 2.72 -23.10
C LYS A 273 -15.90 2.51 -24.09
N MET A 274 -15.32 1.31 -24.12
CA MET A 274 -14.39 0.94 -25.19
C MET A 274 -15.14 0.98 -26.53
N PRO A 275 -14.59 1.64 -27.57
CA PRO A 275 -15.19 1.68 -28.90
C PRO A 275 -15.22 0.30 -29.57
#